data_AF-A0A831SPS3-F1
#
_entry.id   AF-A0A831SPS3-F1
#
_cell.length_a   1.000
_cell.length_b   1.000
_cell.length_c   1.000
_cell.angle_alpha   90.00
_cell.angle_beta   90.00
_cell.angle_gamma   90.00
#
_symmetry.space_group_name_H-M   'P 1'
#
loop_
_entity.id
_entity.type
_entity.pdbx_description
1 polymer ?
#
loop_
_entity_poly.entity_id
_entity_poly.type
_entity_poly.pdbx_seq_one_letter_code
_entity_poly.pdbx_strand_id
1 'polypeptide(L)'
;MEADETVTVTDIFFSNGQINWDAISTISNIILVAALVAITYWYAKKVSEQTEVMMKDRERKRILEEVQDFLTPTVHRLKDETNAIRENKVYWNAYNDKSYIIGLSKLLPDETDYGSTIFDIITKYPNLKDQLFSHDRLYDRLNELYSKIRDEIIMGSDFKDRLRVMIEKFNEERGPSNQLTGEREEKAEVFYTMCIINERIPGRTSDQSAPYLDFWDQYKDKLLRFKDTTPIQNLEKEVENTLDQVKKLNE
;
A
#
# COMPACT_ATOMS: atom_id res chain seq x y z
N MET A 1 51.95 -22.54 78.68
CA MET A 1 51.51 -21.26 78.12
C MET A 1 50.90 -21.61 76.77
N GLU A 2 49.63 -21.25 76.63
CA GLU A 2 48.72 -21.46 75.49
C GLU A 2 48.47 -22.92 75.06
N ALA A 3 47.32 -23.44 75.50
CA ALA A 3 46.68 -24.61 74.93
C ALA A 3 46.14 -24.24 73.55
N ASP A 4 46.59 -24.96 72.53
CA ASP A 4 46.05 -24.90 71.18
C ASP A 4 44.80 -25.81 71.14
N GLU A 5 43.63 -25.24 71.42
CA GLU A 5 42.35 -25.89 71.18
C GLU A 5 42.05 -25.86 69.68
N THR A 6 42.47 -26.92 69.00
CA THR A 6 42.03 -27.20 67.63
C THR A 6 40.58 -27.66 67.65
N VAL A 7 39.66 -26.74 67.35
CA VAL A 7 38.24 -27.04 67.10
C VAL A 7 38.16 -27.97 65.89
N THR A 8 37.73 -29.22 66.10
CA THR A 8 37.51 -30.18 65.01
C THR A 8 36.08 -30.06 64.49
N VAL A 9 35.84 -30.48 63.23
CA VAL A 9 34.49 -30.48 62.59
C VAL A 9 33.43 -31.19 63.44
N THR A 10 33.87 -32.11 64.31
CA THR A 10 33.06 -32.83 65.31
C THR A 10 32.46 -31.93 66.40
N ASP A 11 33.14 -30.85 66.80
CA ASP A 11 32.70 -29.92 67.86
C ASP A 11 31.57 -28.99 67.39
N ILE A 12 31.35 -28.88 66.08
CA ILE A 12 30.30 -28.05 65.48
C ILE A 12 28.92 -28.73 65.60
N PHE A 13 28.88 -30.08 65.58
CA PHE A 13 27.64 -30.85 65.56
C PHE A 13 27.12 -31.25 66.95
N PHE A 14 27.94 -31.13 68.00
CA PHE A 14 27.57 -31.52 69.35
C PHE A 14 28.04 -30.50 70.39
N SER A 15 27.10 -29.81 71.03
CA SER A 15 27.34 -29.00 72.23
C SER A 15 26.70 -29.72 73.42
N ASN A 16 27.50 -30.04 74.46
CA ASN A 16 27.04 -30.70 75.68
C ASN A 16 26.18 -31.96 75.46
N GLY A 17 26.50 -32.77 74.45
CA GLY A 17 25.85 -34.06 74.21
C GLY A 17 24.43 -34.01 73.61
N GLN A 18 23.95 -32.84 73.16
CA GLN A 18 22.76 -32.73 72.32
C GLN A 18 23.14 -32.36 70.88
N ILE A 19 22.37 -32.89 69.91
CA ILE A 19 22.48 -32.53 68.49
C ILE A 19 22.25 -31.03 68.38
N ASN A 20 23.23 -30.29 67.83
CA ASN A 20 23.12 -28.86 67.63
C ASN A 20 22.17 -28.56 66.46
N TRP A 21 20.87 -28.48 66.77
CA TRP A 21 19.81 -28.19 65.82
C TRP A 21 20.00 -26.84 65.12
N ASP A 22 20.66 -25.88 65.76
CA ASP A 22 20.98 -24.58 65.16
C ASP A 22 22.08 -24.68 64.10
N ALA A 23 23.08 -25.55 64.28
CA ALA A 23 24.10 -25.83 63.26
C ALA A 23 23.51 -26.59 62.05
N ILE A 24 22.60 -27.55 62.28
CA ILE A 24 21.91 -28.31 61.22
C ILE A 24 20.90 -27.43 60.47
N SER A 25 20.20 -26.54 61.17
CA SER A 25 19.31 -25.52 60.60
C SER A 25 20.09 -24.52 59.74
N THR A 26 21.27 -24.09 60.20
CA THR A 26 22.15 -23.18 59.45
C THR A 26 22.71 -23.83 58.18
N ILE A 27 23.15 -25.09 58.24
CA ILE A 27 23.65 -25.84 57.07
C ILE A 27 22.52 -26.14 56.08
N SER A 28 21.33 -26.53 56.56
CA SER A 28 20.16 -26.72 55.70
C SER A 28 19.75 -25.43 54.98
N ASN A 29 19.80 -24.30 55.66
CA ASN A 29 19.53 -22.99 55.06
C ASN A 29 20.59 -22.58 54.04
N ILE A 30 21.88 -22.86 54.28
CA ILE A 30 22.95 -22.57 53.30
C ILE A 30 22.78 -23.43 52.03
N ILE A 31 22.46 -24.72 52.18
CA ILE A 31 22.22 -25.63 51.05
C ILE A 31 20.95 -25.23 50.29
N LEU A 32 19.87 -24.85 50.99
CA LEU A 32 18.64 -24.35 50.38
C LEU A 32 18.85 -23.02 49.66
N VAL A 33 19.61 -22.08 50.23
CA VAL A 33 19.93 -20.79 49.59
C VAL A 33 20.86 -21.01 48.39
N ALA A 34 21.84 -21.90 48.46
CA ALA A 34 22.69 -22.24 47.32
C ALA A 34 21.91 -22.94 46.20
N ALA A 35 20.97 -23.83 46.53
CA ALA A 35 20.05 -24.43 45.57
C ALA A 35 19.10 -23.38 44.96
N LEU A 36 18.60 -22.44 45.76
CA LEU A 36 17.75 -21.34 45.28
C LEU A 36 18.52 -20.39 44.35
N VAL A 37 19.77 -20.05 44.67
CA VAL A 37 20.65 -19.22 43.84
C VAL A 37 21.06 -19.96 42.57
N ALA A 38 21.35 -21.26 42.63
CA ALA A 38 21.64 -22.08 41.46
C ALA A 38 20.41 -22.23 40.55
N ILE A 39 19.22 -22.46 41.12
CA ILE A 39 17.95 -22.48 40.37
C ILE A 39 17.66 -21.10 39.80
N THR A 40 17.85 -20.01 40.55
CA THR A 40 17.61 -18.63 40.08
C THR A 40 18.62 -18.21 39.02
N TYR A 41 19.87 -18.64 39.10
CA TYR A 41 20.89 -18.44 38.07
C TYR A 41 20.60 -19.29 36.83
N TRP A 42 20.16 -20.55 37.01
CA TRP A 42 19.73 -21.42 35.90
C TRP A 42 18.46 -20.90 35.25
N TYR A 43 17.52 -20.36 36.02
CA TYR A 43 16.31 -19.69 35.53
C TYR A 43 16.65 -18.36 34.88
N ALA A 44 17.57 -17.55 35.41
CA ALA A 44 18.04 -16.30 34.79
C ALA A 44 18.83 -16.55 33.51
N LYS A 45 19.61 -17.63 33.44
CA LYS A 45 20.32 -18.09 32.23
C LYS A 45 19.36 -18.67 31.20
N LYS A 46 18.35 -19.43 31.63
CA LYS A 46 17.26 -19.91 30.77
C LYS A 46 16.33 -18.77 30.34
N VAL A 47 16.19 -17.73 31.16
CA VAL A 47 15.50 -16.46 30.86
C VAL A 47 16.35 -15.59 29.93
N SER A 48 17.69 -15.62 29.97
CA SER A 48 18.53 -14.94 28.98
C SER A 48 18.52 -15.66 27.63
N GLU A 49 18.52 -17.00 27.62
CA GLU A 49 18.28 -17.81 26.43
C GLU A 49 16.84 -17.62 25.91
N GLN A 50 15.83 -17.52 26.79
CA GLN A 50 14.48 -17.10 26.42
C GLN A 50 14.39 -15.63 26.03
N THR A 51 15.32 -14.75 26.42
CA THR A 51 15.32 -13.35 25.98
C THR A 51 15.85 -13.30 24.55
N GLU A 52 16.83 -14.13 24.18
CA GLU A 52 17.27 -14.27 22.80
C GLU A 52 16.21 -14.96 21.93
N VAL A 53 15.54 -16.00 22.43
CA VAL A 53 14.40 -16.63 21.74
C VAL A 53 13.19 -15.69 21.69
N MET A 54 12.89 -14.91 22.73
CA MET A 54 11.79 -13.94 22.76
C MET A 54 12.10 -12.70 21.92
N MET A 55 13.37 -12.26 21.83
CA MET A 55 13.81 -11.24 20.89
C MET A 55 13.72 -11.78 19.46
N LYS A 56 14.19 -13.00 19.20
CA LYS A 56 14.04 -13.67 17.90
C LYS A 56 12.58 -13.94 17.55
N ASP A 57 11.72 -14.22 18.52
CA ASP A 57 10.28 -14.43 18.32
C ASP A 57 9.56 -13.10 18.10
N ARG A 58 9.94 -12.03 18.81
CA ARG A 58 9.47 -10.66 18.52
C ARG A 58 9.92 -10.20 17.15
N GLU A 59 11.15 -10.48 16.76
CA GLU A 59 11.70 -10.14 15.45
C GLU A 59 11.05 -10.97 14.34
N ARG A 60 10.88 -12.30 14.53
CA ARG A 60 10.11 -13.16 13.63
C ARG A 60 8.67 -12.70 13.50
N LYS A 61 8.02 -12.34 14.61
CA LYS A 61 6.64 -11.83 14.61
C LYS A 61 6.56 -10.51 13.86
N ARG A 62 7.50 -9.59 14.10
CA ARG A 62 7.59 -8.32 13.38
C ARG A 62 7.81 -8.53 11.88
N ILE A 63 8.72 -9.42 11.48
CA ILE A 63 8.94 -9.77 10.07
C ILE A 63 7.67 -10.35 9.46
N LEU A 64 7.00 -11.27 10.17
CA LEU A 64 5.77 -11.88 9.70
C LEU A 64 4.64 -10.85 9.55
N GLU A 65 4.50 -9.93 10.51
CA GLU A 65 3.57 -8.80 10.47
C GLU A 65 3.88 -7.89 9.30
N GLU A 66 5.11 -7.43 9.12
CA GLU A 66 5.51 -6.57 7.99
C GLU A 66 5.25 -7.27 6.64
N VAL A 67 5.57 -8.57 6.52
CA VAL A 67 5.26 -9.38 5.33
C VAL A 67 3.77 -9.45 5.08
N GLN A 68 2.96 -9.72 6.11
CA GLN A 68 1.51 -9.82 6.01
C GLN A 68 0.89 -8.46 5.65
N ASP A 69 1.35 -7.38 6.26
CA ASP A 69 0.90 -6.02 6.03
C ASP A 69 1.25 -5.53 4.62
N PHE A 70 2.30 -6.07 3.99
CA PHE A 70 2.60 -5.79 2.59
C PHE A 70 1.85 -6.72 1.62
N LEU A 71 1.97 -8.04 1.79
CA LEU A 71 1.46 -9.01 0.82
C LEU A 71 -0.07 -9.10 0.83
N THR A 72 -0.70 -9.00 1.99
CA THR A 72 -2.17 -9.11 2.10
C THR A 72 -2.88 -8.03 1.30
N PRO A 73 -2.62 -6.72 1.50
CA PRO A 73 -3.27 -5.69 0.71
C PRO A 73 -2.82 -5.71 -0.76
N THR A 74 -1.59 -6.14 -1.07
CA THR A 74 -1.12 -6.29 -2.45
C THR A 74 -1.94 -7.35 -3.20
N VAL A 75 -2.16 -8.53 -2.60
CA VAL A 75 -2.99 -9.59 -3.19
C VAL A 75 -4.45 -9.14 -3.36
N HIS A 76 -5.00 -8.42 -2.38
CA HIS A 76 -6.36 -7.88 -2.50
C HIS A 76 -6.45 -6.86 -3.64
N ARG A 77 -5.49 -5.93 -3.75
CA ARG A 77 -5.41 -4.96 -4.85
C ARG A 77 -5.33 -5.67 -6.20
N LEU A 78 -4.42 -6.61 -6.38
CA LEU A 78 -4.29 -7.37 -7.64
C LEU A 78 -5.58 -8.07 -8.07
N LYS A 79 -6.35 -8.60 -7.10
CA LYS A 79 -7.66 -9.20 -7.36
C LYS A 79 -8.68 -8.15 -7.81
N ASP A 80 -8.72 -7.00 -7.15
CA ASP A 80 -9.61 -5.90 -7.52
C ASP A 80 -9.26 -5.33 -8.90
N GLU A 81 -7.97 -5.18 -9.20
CA GLU A 81 -7.47 -4.75 -10.51
C GLU A 81 -7.83 -5.73 -11.62
N THR A 82 -7.67 -7.04 -11.37
CA THR A 82 -8.08 -8.09 -12.32
C THR A 82 -9.57 -8.00 -12.62
N ASN A 83 -10.40 -7.77 -11.61
CA ASN A 83 -11.84 -7.56 -11.79
C ASN A 83 -12.12 -6.27 -12.57
N ALA A 84 -11.41 -5.18 -12.26
CA ALA A 84 -11.56 -3.90 -12.95
C ALA A 84 -11.22 -4.03 -14.44
N ILE A 85 -10.10 -4.68 -14.80
CA ILE A 85 -9.73 -4.94 -16.20
C ILE A 85 -10.80 -5.79 -16.88
N ARG A 86 -11.23 -6.89 -16.25
CA ARG A 86 -12.23 -7.81 -16.82
C ARG A 86 -13.58 -7.13 -17.08
N GLU A 87 -13.98 -6.22 -16.20
CA GLU A 87 -15.26 -5.51 -16.29
C GLU A 87 -15.17 -4.21 -17.11
N ASN A 88 -14.02 -3.93 -17.73
CA ASN A 88 -13.73 -2.68 -18.43
C ASN A 88 -13.99 -1.44 -17.54
N LYS A 89 -13.56 -1.55 -16.28
CA LYS A 89 -13.68 -0.53 -15.22
C LYS A 89 -12.37 0.16 -14.88
N VAL A 90 -11.51 0.32 -15.89
CA VAL A 90 -10.25 1.05 -15.78
C VAL A 90 -10.45 2.44 -16.37
N TYR A 91 -10.21 3.48 -15.57
CA TYR A 91 -10.49 4.86 -15.99
C TYR A 91 -9.34 5.78 -15.65
N TRP A 92 -8.98 6.65 -16.57
CA TRP A 92 -7.95 7.63 -16.35
C TRP A 92 -8.53 8.92 -15.77
N ASN A 93 -7.85 9.49 -14.78
CA ASN A 93 -8.20 10.78 -14.22
C ASN A 93 -6.95 11.66 -14.13
N ALA A 94 -7.13 12.95 -14.40
CA ALA A 94 -6.11 13.96 -14.19
C ALA A 94 -6.70 15.09 -13.35
N TYR A 95 -6.05 15.35 -12.21
CA TYR A 95 -6.41 16.44 -11.32
C TYR A 95 -5.17 17.28 -11.04
N ASN A 96 -5.23 18.57 -11.39
CA ASN A 96 -4.08 19.48 -11.39
C ASN A 96 -2.91 18.88 -12.20
N ASP A 97 -1.77 18.65 -11.55
CA ASP A 97 -0.54 18.10 -12.14
C ASP A 97 -0.35 16.60 -11.90
N LYS A 98 -1.36 15.92 -11.34
CA LYS A 98 -1.31 14.48 -11.05
C LYS A 98 -2.32 13.74 -11.90
N SER A 99 -1.87 12.65 -12.51
CA SER A 99 -2.72 11.68 -13.19
C SER A 99 -2.66 10.34 -12.47
N TYR A 100 -3.78 9.61 -12.50
CA TYR A 100 -3.89 8.29 -11.91
C TYR A 100 -4.96 7.49 -12.66
N ILE A 101 -4.92 6.16 -12.46
CA ILE A 101 -5.85 5.24 -13.09
C ILE A 101 -6.76 4.65 -12.01
N ILE A 102 -8.04 4.98 -12.06
CA ILE A 102 -9.06 4.31 -11.26
C ILE A 102 -9.15 2.86 -11.71
N GLY A 103 -9.04 1.94 -10.77
CA GLY A 103 -9.06 0.50 -11.03
C GLY A 103 -7.67 -0.13 -11.19
N LEU A 104 -6.59 0.65 -11.12
CA LEU A 104 -5.20 0.19 -11.03
C LEU A 104 -4.43 0.99 -9.99
N SER A 105 -3.36 0.44 -9.43
CA SER A 105 -2.56 1.09 -8.41
C SER A 105 -1.09 0.68 -8.50
N LYS A 106 -0.20 1.53 -8.00
CA LYS A 106 1.17 1.10 -7.72
C LYS A 106 1.15 0.08 -6.57
N LEU A 107 1.84 -1.05 -6.76
CA LEU A 107 1.97 -2.10 -5.75
C LEU A 107 3.13 -1.79 -4.80
N LEU A 108 4.15 -1.12 -5.33
CA LEU A 108 5.31 -0.69 -4.62
C LEU A 108 5.02 0.67 -3.96
N PRO A 109 5.17 0.81 -2.62
CA PRO A 109 5.12 2.13 -1.99
C PRO A 109 6.23 3.05 -2.54
N ASP A 110 6.15 4.35 -2.29
CA ASP A 110 7.23 5.26 -2.69
C ASP A 110 8.55 4.85 -2.00
N GLU A 111 9.70 5.03 -2.67
CA GLU A 111 11.02 4.58 -2.21
C GLU A 111 11.38 5.00 -0.77
N THR A 112 10.75 6.06 -0.26
CA THR A 112 10.93 6.57 1.09
C THR A 112 10.13 5.86 2.18
N ASP A 113 9.19 4.98 1.82
CA ASP A 113 8.21 4.36 2.73
C ASP A 113 8.42 2.84 2.90
N TYR A 114 9.51 2.29 2.36
CA TYR A 114 9.86 0.88 2.56
C TYR A 114 10.46 0.65 3.93
N GLY A 115 9.80 -0.18 4.74
CA GLY A 115 10.45 -0.83 5.86
C GLY A 115 11.63 -1.68 5.38
N SER A 116 12.74 -1.66 6.14
CA SER A 116 13.97 -2.39 5.79
C SER A 116 13.74 -3.88 5.50
N THR A 117 12.77 -4.50 6.16
CA THR A 117 12.42 -5.91 5.99
C THR A 117 11.82 -6.22 4.62
N ILE A 118 10.95 -5.35 4.11
CA ILE A 118 10.33 -5.53 2.78
C ILE A 118 11.38 -5.37 1.69
N PHE A 119 12.27 -4.39 1.84
CA PHE A 119 13.41 -4.24 0.95
C PHE A 119 14.30 -5.50 0.93
N ASP A 120 14.58 -6.07 2.10
CA ASP A 120 15.36 -7.32 2.22
C ASP A 120 14.65 -8.53 1.58
N ILE A 121 13.33 -8.65 1.75
CA ILE A 121 12.52 -9.72 1.14
C ILE A 121 12.52 -9.59 -0.38
N ILE A 122 12.19 -8.41 -0.90
CA ILE A 122 12.15 -8.16 -2.34
C ILE A 122 13.54 -8.39 -2.94
N THR A 123 14.61 -8.04 -2.24
CA THR A 123 15.99 -8.32 -2.70
C THR A 123 16.33 -9.81 -2.70
N LYS A 124 15.82 -10.59 -1.74
CA LYS A 124 16.02 -12.05 -1.67
C LYS A 124 15.21 -12.84 -2.69
N TYR A 125 14.08 -12.30 -3.14
CA TYR A 125 13.20 -12.91 -4.13
C TYR A 125 13.18 -12.08 -5.42
N PRO A 126 14.22 -12.19 -6.28
CA PRO A 126 14.35 -11.35 -7.47
C PRO A 126 13.18 -11.48 -8.43
N ASN A 127 12.55 -12.66 -8.54
CA ASN A 127 11.35 -12.82 -9.37
C ASN A 127 10.17 -11.97 -8.88
N LEU A 128 9.94 -11.92 -7.56
CA LEU A 128 8.89 -11.09 -6.96
C LEU A 128 9.20 -9.60 -7.17
N LYS A 129 10.47 -9.22 -6.99
CA LYS A 129 10.95 -7.88 -7.29
C LYS A 129 10.64 -7.48 -8.72
N ASP A 130 11.08 -8.29 -9.68
CA ASP A 130 10.92 -8.01 -11.10
C ASP A 130 9.44 -7.93 -11.50
N GLN A 131 8.58 -8.76 -10.92
CA GLN A 131 7.12 -8.69 -11.13
C GLN A 131 6.53 -7.38 -10.60
N LEU A 132 6.83 -7.00 -9.35
CA LEU A 132 6.32 -5.78 -8.74
C LEU A 132 6.80 -4.51 -9.48
N PHE A 133 8.08 -4.46 -9.87
CA PHE A 133 8.61 -3.35 -10.67
C PHE A 133 8.03 -3.34 -12.09
N SER A 134 7.83 -4.50 -12.71
CA SER A 134 7.22 -4.59 -14.04
C SER A 134 5.78 -4.11 -14.02
N HIS A 135 5.02 -4.48 -12.98
CA HIS A 135 3.67 -3.99 -12.78
C HIS A 135 3.62 -2.46 -12.75
N ASP A 136 4.41 -1.85 -11.86
CA ASP A 136 4.37 -0.40 -11.65
C ASP A 136 4.91 0.37 -12.86
N ARG A 137 5.85 -0.22 -13.61
CA ARG A 137 6.27 0.31 -14.91
C ARG A 137 5.14 0.29 -15.94
N LEU A 138 4.33 -0.76 -15.98
CA LEU A 138 3.16 -0.83 -16.87
C LEU A 138 2.09 0.19 -16.44
N TYR A 139 1.86 0.36 -15.14
CA TYR A 139 0.99 1.41 -14.59
C TYR A 139 1.46 2.82 -15.02
N ASP A 140 2.75 3.11 -14.89
CA ASP A 140 3.33 4.40 -15.31
C ASP A 140 3.22 4.58 -16.83
N ARG A 141 3.45 3.52 -17.61
CA ARG A 141 3.28 3.53 -19.06
C ARG A 141 1.83 3.81 -19.47
N LEU A 142 0.85 3.22 -18.79
CA LEU A 142 -0.57 3.52 -19.05
C LEU A 142 -0.88 4.99 -18.79
N ASN A 143 -0.41 5.55 -17.68
CA ASN A 143 -0.59 6.98 -17.40
C ASN A 143 0.05 7.88 -18.45
N GLU A 144 1.25 7.52 -18.92
CA GLU A 144 1.93 8.24 -20.01
C GLU A 144 1.11 8.19 -21.31
N LEU A 145 0.59 7.02 -21.69
CA LEU A 145 -0.21 6.84 -22.90
C LEU A 145 -1.51 7.65 -22.84
N TYR A 146 -2.26 7.59 -21.74
CA TYR A 146 -3.47 8.40 -21.58
C TYR A 146 -3.16 9.90 -21.59
N SER A 147 -2.03 10.31 -20.99
CA SER A 147 -1.59 11.72 -21.04
C SER A 147 -1.27 12.15 -22.47
N LYS A 148 -0.66 11.29 -23.29
CA LYS A 148 -0.45 11.55 -24.73
C LYS A 148 -1.74 11.65 -25.51
N ILE A 149 -2.74 10.81 -25.22
CA ILE A 149 -4.07 10.92 -25.84
C ILE A 149 -4.71 12.26 -25.47
N ARG A 150 -4.64 12.68 -24.20
CA ARG A 150 -5.10 14.01 -23.77
C ARG A 150 -4.42 15.12 -24.58
N ASP A 151 -3.10 15.07 -24.66
CA ASP A 151 -2.30 16.10 -25.33
C ASP A 151 -2.61 16.15 -26.83
N GLU A 152 -2.82 15.00 -27.48
CA GLU A 152 -3.22 14.93 -28.89
C GLU A 152 -4.64 15.51 -29.11
N ILE A 153 -5.59 15.26 -28.20
CA ILE A 153 -6.91 15.88 -28.26
C ILE A 153 -6.81 17.40 -28.15
N ILE A 154 -6.03 17.90 -27.17
CA ILE A 154 -5.94 19.33 -26.87
C ILE A 154 -5.12 20.09 -27.91
N MET A 155 -3.95 19.59 -28.29
CA MET A 155 -2.99 20.28 -29.16
C MET A 155 -3.19 19.96 -30.65
N GLY A 156 -3.61 18.73 -30.96
CA GLY A 156 -3.76 18.24 -32.34
C GLY A 156 -5.04 18.69 -33.02
N SER A 157 -5.95 19.39 -32.32
CA SER A 157 -7.26 19.75 -32.85
C SER A 157 -7.70 21.16 -32.47
N ASP A 158 -8.75 21.63 -33.13
CA ASP A 158 -9.49 22.84 -32.75
C ASP A 158 -10.45 22.59 -31.55
N PHE A 159 -10.16 21.57 -30.72
CA PHE A 159 -11.01 21.12 -29.62
C PHE A 159 -11.42 22.27 -28.70
N LYS A 160 -10.47 23.09 -28.24
CA LYS A 160 -10.77 24.19 -27.33
C LYS A 160 -11.76 25.20 -27.93
N ASP A 161 -11.56 25.57 -29.20
CA ASP A 161 -12.43 26.52 -29.89
C ASP A 161 -13.80 25.92 -30.16
N ARG A 162 -13.86 24.67 -30.63
CA ARG A 162 -15.14 23.98 -30.86
C ARG A 162 -15.91 23.73 -29.58
N LEU A 163 -15.23 23.36 -28.50
CA LEU A 163 -15.83 23.15 -27.19
C LEU A 163 -16.47 24.44 -26.68
N ARG A 164 -15.74 25.56 -26.77
CA ARG A 164 -16.27 26.89 -26.43
C ARG A 164 -17.54 27.22 -27.21
N VAL A 165 -17.52 27.08 -28.54
CA VAL A 165 -18.71 27.33 -29.38
C VAL A 165 -19.89 26.41 -29.00
N MET A 166 -19.61 25.14 -28.68
CA MET A 166 -20.64 24.22 -28.22
C MET A 166 -21.24 24.64 -26.86
N ILE A 167 -20.41 25.12 -25.92
CA ILE A 167 -20.86 25.60 -24.60
C ILE A 167 -21.68 26.89 -24.74
N GLU A 168 -21.23 27.85 -25.54
CA GLU A 168 -21.96 29.09 -25.82
C GLU A 168 -23.35 28.77 -26.36
N LYS A 169 -23.43 27.93 -27.41
CA LYS A 169 -24.71 27.48 -27.98
C LYS A 169 -25.59 26.75 -26.97
N PHE A 170 -24.99 25.88 -26.15
CA PHE A 170 -25.72 25.15 -25.10
C PHE A 170 -26.34 26.11 -24.07
N ASN A 171 -25.62 27.18 -23.72
CA ASN A 171 -26.05 28.16 -22.73
C ASN A 171 -27.13 29.12 -23.28
N GLU A 172 -27.04 29.52 -24.55
CA GLU A 172 -28.03 30.38 -25.22
C GLU A 172 -29.44 29.80 -25.21
N GLU A 173 -29.56 28.47 -25.33
CA GLU A 173 -30.84 27.76 -25.39
C GLU A 173 -31.47 27.53 -24.00
N ARG A 174 -30.83 27.97 -22.91
CA ARG A 174 -31.20 27.59 -21.53
C ARG A 174 -31.32 28.79 -20.57
N GLY A 175 -32.20 28.62 -19.58
CA GLY A 175 -32.31 29.54 -18.46
C GLY A 175 -31.06 29.52 -17.55
N PRO A 176 -30.77 30.61 -16.80
CA PRO A 176 -29.51 30.79 -16.08
C PRO A 176 -29.11 29.64 -15.14
N SER A 177 -30.08 29.00 -14.48
CA SER A 177 -29.83 27.89 -13.53
C SER A 177 -29.39 26.59 -14.20
N ASN A 178 -29.49 26.49 -15.53
CA ASN A 178 -29.20 25.29 -16.31
C ASN A 178 -28.03 25.50 -17.29
N GLN A 179 -27.29 26.60 -17.15
CA GLN A 179 -26.13 26.90 -17.96
C GLN A 179 -24.85 26.32 -17.35
N LEU A 180 -23.89 25.97 -18.20
CA LEU A 180 -22.51 25.71 -17.81
C LEU A 180 -21.82 27.05 -17.58
N THR A 181 -21.64 27.45 -16.31
CA THR A 181 -21.01 28.71 -15.93
C THR A 181 -19.97 28.53 -14.83
N GLY A 182 -19.13 29.55 -14.62
CA GLY A 182 -18.12 29.60 -13.56
C GLY A 182 -17.05 28.51 -13.73
N GLU A 183 -16.67 27.86 -12.63
CA GLU A 183 -15.62 26.83 -12.63
C GLU A 183 -15.89 25.69 -13.63
N ARG A 184 -17.17 25.36 -13.89
CA ARG A 184 -17.55 24.30 -14.83
C ARG A 184 -17.26 24.67 -16.28
N GLU A 185 -17.33 25.95 -16.61
CA GLU A 185 -16.95 26.49 -17.92
C GLU A 185 -15.43 26.64 -18.01
N GLU A 186 -14.80 27.24 -16.99
CA GLU A 186 -13.35 27.47 -16.93
C GLU A 186 -12.54 26.16 -17.02
N LYS A 187 -13.03 25.08 -16.42
CA LYS A 187 -12.38 23.75 -16.41
C LYS A 187 -13.00 22.76 -17.40
N ALA A 188 -13.87 23.22 -18.30
CA ALA A 188 -14.58 22.36 -19.24
C ALA A 188 -13.61 21.53 -20.10
N GLU A 189 -12.51 22.13 -20.55
CA GLU A 189 -11.50 21.47 -21.39
C GLU A 189 -10.94 20.21 -20.71
N VAL A 190 -10.47 20.35 -19.46
CA VAL A 190 -9.91 19.25 -18.67
C VAL A 190 -10.97 18.18 -18.42
N PHE A 191 -12.16 18.61 -18.00
CA PHE A 191 -13.25 17.71 -17.65
C PHE A 191 -13.73 16.89 -18.86
N TYR A 192 -14.02 17.54 -19.99
CA TYR A 192 -14.52 16.83 -21.17
C TYR A 192 -13.44 16.04 -21.89
N THR A 193 -12.16 16.44 -21.84
CA THR A 193 -11.08 15.59 -22.34
C THR A 193 -11.00 14.28 -21.56
N MET A 194 -11.10 14.34 -20.23
CA MET A 194 -11.20 13.14 -19.39
C MET A 194 -12.43 12.29 -19.75
N CYS A 195 -13.58 12.90 -20.02
CA CYS A 195 -14.79 12.16 -20.41
C CYS A 195 -14.65 11.51 -21.78
N ILE A 196 -13.98 12.17 -22.73
CA ILE A 196 -13.67 11.64 -24.06
C ILE A 196 -12.76 10.41 -23.92
N ILE A 197 -11.63 10.53 -23.22
CA ILE A 197 -10.68 9.42 -23.02
C ILE A 197 -11.37 8.19 -22.43
N ASN A 198 -12.20 8.39 -21.40
CA ASN A 198 -12.91 7.30 -20.73
C ASN A 198 -14.22 6.87 -21.40
N GLU A 199 -14.62 7.54 -22.49
CA GLU A 199 -15.90 7.38 -23.19
C GLU A 199 -17.14 7.47 -22.30
N ARG A 200 -17.02 8.15 -21.15
CA ARG A 200 -18.06 8.20 -20.13
C ARG A 200 -17.97 9.47 -19.30
N ILE A 201 -19.07 9.78 -18.64
CA ILE A 201 -19.14 10.82 -17.61
C ILE A 201 -19.50 10.16 -16.26
N PRO A 202 -19.07 10.70 -15.11
CA PRO A 202 -19.53 10.23 -13.80
C PRO A 202 -21.06 10.29 -13.73
N GLY A 203 -21.69 9.24 -13.20
CA GLY A 203 -23.15 9.07 -13.25
C GLY A 203 -23.95 10.15 -12.52
N ARG A 204 -25.20 10.34 -12.95
CA ARG A 204 -26.19 11.26 -12.36
C ARG A 204 -26.65 10.75 -11.00
N THR A 205 -26.54 11.58 -9.96
CA THR A 205 -27.37 11.42 -8.76
C THR A 205 -28.71 12.12 -9.01
N SER A 206 -29.82 11.53 -8.56
CA SER A 206 -31.19 11.90 -8.96
C SER A 206 -31.59 13.35 -8.67
N ASP A 207 -30.87 14.04 -7.78
CA ASP A 207 -31.35 15.28 -7.14
C ASP A 207 -30.56 16.53 -7.57
N GLN A 208 -29.62 16.42 -8.51
CA GLN A 208 -28.84 17.58 -8.97
C GLN A 208 -29.21 17.98 -10.40
N SER A 209 -29.61 19.25 -10.58
CA SER A 209 -29.44 19.93 -11.87
C SER A 209 -27.96 19.85 -12.21
N ALA A 210 -27.64 19.18 -13.32
CA ALA A 210 -26.28 18.88 -13.71
C ALA A 210 -26.07 19.28 -15.17
N PRO A 211 -25.94 20.59 -15.47
CA PRO A 211 -25.78 21.10 -16.83
C PRO A 211 -24.64 20.44 -17.62
N TYR A 212 -23.60 19.98 -16.93
CA TYR A 212 -22.47 19.26 -17.53
C TYR A 212 -22.84 17.84 -18.01
N LEU A 213 -23.78 17.17 -17.35
CA LEU A 213 -24.33 15.89 -17.81
C LEU A 213 -25.24 16.12 -19.01
N ASP A 214 -26.13 17.11 -18.92
CA ASP A 214 -27.05 17.43 -20.02
C ASP A 214 -26.27 17.89 -21.28
N PHE A 215 -25.15 18.60 -21.08
CA PHE A 215 -24.23 18.96 -22.17
C PHE A 215 -23.56 17.74 -22.78
N TRP A 216 -23.03 16.84 -21.95
CA TRP A 216 -22.45 15.60 -22.42
C TRP A 216 -23.47 14.80 -23.23
N ASP A 217 -24.68 14.59 -22.71
CA ASP A 217 -25.73 13.85 -23.41
C ASP A 217 -26.09 14.48 -24.77
N GLN A 218 -26.07 15.81 -24.86
CA GLN A 218 -26.36 16.53 -26.12
C GLN A 218 -25.20 16.47 -27.12
N TYR A 219 -23.94 16.51 -26.66
CA TYR A 219 -22.76 16.69 -27.51
C TYR A 219 -21.80 15.49 -27.55
N LYS A 220 -22.07 14.41 -26.83
CA LYS A 220 -21.22 13.21 -26.69
C LYS A 220 -20.67 12.73 -28.04
N ASP A 221 -21.54 12.50 -29.02
CA ASP A 221 -21.12 11.96 -30.32
C ASP A 221 -20.17 12.90 -31.08
N LYS A 222 -20.28 14.21 -30.88
CA LYS A 222 -19.36 15.19 -31.47
C LYS A 222 -18.05 15.24 -30.70
N LEU A 223 -18.10 15.12 -29.38
CA LEU A 223 -16.92 15.12 -28.51
C LEU A 223 -16.09 13.84 -28.70
N LEU A 224 -16.73 12.68 -28.84
CA LEU A 224 -16.02 11.42 -29.05
C LEU A 224 -15.27 11.37 -30.39
N ARG A 225 -15.73 12.11 -31.42
CA ARG A 225 -15.02 12.22 -32.70
C ARG A 225 -13.63 12.83 -32.61
N PHE A 226 -13.29 13.53 -31.52
CA PHE A 226 -11.91 13.99 -31.33
C PHE A 226 -10.92 12.84 -31.15
N LYS A 227 -11.40 11.61 -30.91
CA LYS A 227 -10.59 10.39 -30.88
C LYS A 227 -10.40 9.74 -32.25
N ASP A 228 -11.14 10.19 -33.27
CA ASP A 228 -11.15 9.58 -34.62
C ASP A 228 -9.94 10.03 -35.46
N THR A 229 -8.76 10.11 -34.84
CA THR A 229 -7.51 10.43 -35.51
C THR A 229 -6.58 9.21 -35.50
N THR A 230 -5.83 9.02 -36.58
CA THR A 230 -4.85 7.93 -36.67
C THR A 230 -3.86 7.93 -35.50
N PRO A 231 -3.31 9.08 -35.04
CA PRO A 231 -2.44 9.12 -33.86
C PRO A 231 -3.10 8.57 -32.60
N ILE A 232 -4.35 8.97 -32.30
CA ILE A 232 -5.06 8.51 -31.10
C ILE A 232 -5.36 7.02 -31.19
N GLN A 233 -5.87 6.53 -32.32
CA GLN A 233 -6.16 5.11 -32.52
C GLN A 233 -4.93 4.22 -32.35
N ASN A 234 -3.73 4.71 -32.70
CA ASN A 234 -2.49 3.98 -32.45
C ASN A 234 -2.14 3.95 -30.95
N LEU A 235 -2.30 5.06 -30.24
CA LEU A 235 -2.11 5.12 -28.80
C LEU A 235 -3.11 4.23 -28.05
N GLU A 236 -4.36 4.14 -28.50
CA GLU A 236 -5.37 3.25 -27.90
C GLU A 236 -5.00 1.78 -28.03
N LYS A 237 -4.47 1.36 -29.19
CA LYS A 237 -3.93 0.01 -29.34
C LYS A 237 -2.76 -0.26 -28.39
N GLU A 238 -1.90 0.74 -28.15
CA GLU A 238 -0.84 0.62 -27.15
C GLU A 238 -1.39 0.51 -25.72
N VAL A 239 -2.47 1.24 -25.40
CA VAL A 239 -3.19 1.12 -24.12
C VAL A 239 -3.74 -0.29 -23.95
N GLU A 240 -4.48 -0.81 -24.95
CA GLU A 240 -5.03 -2.18 -24.93
C GLU A 240 -3.92 -3.23 -24.73
N ASN A 241 -2.84 -3.14 -25.52
CA ASN A 241 -1.68 -4.03 -25.39
C ASN A 241 -1.01 -3.93 -24.00
N THR A 242 -1.01 -2.75 -23.38
CA THR A 242 -0.42 -2.56 -22.05
C THR A 242 -1.34 -3.13 -20.97
N LEU A 243 -2.66 -2.95 -21.08
CA LEU A 243 -3.64 -3.58 -20.18
C LEU A 243 -3.60 -5.10 -20.27
N ASP A 244 -3.41 -5.67 -21.46
CA ASP A 244 -3.20 -7.11 -21.64
C ASP A 244 -1.94 -7.63 -20.96
N GLN A 245 -0.87 -6.83 -20.93
CA GLN A 245 0.36 -7.16 -20.21
C GLN A 245 0.16 -7.11 -18.69
N VAL A 246 -0.55 -6.10 -18.18
CA VAL A 246 -0.92 -6.02 -16.76
C VAL A 246 -1.74 -7.24 -16.35
N LYS A 247 -2.76 -7.60 -17.16
CA LYS A 247 -3.59 -8.76 -16.91
C LYS A 247 -2.77 -10.06 -16.82
N LYS A 248 -1.86 -10.30 -17.77
CA LYS A 248 -0.98 -11.47 -17.75
C LYS A 248 -0.03 -11.52 -16.56
N LEU A 249 0.34 -10.36 -16.02
CA LEU A 249 1.22 -10.28 -14.85
C LEU A 249 0.45 -10.52 -13.54
N ASN A 250 -0.87 -10.29 -13.56
CA ASN A 250 -1.77 -10.52 -12.43
C ASN A 250 -2.34 -11.95 -12.36
N GLU A 251 -2.18 -12.75 -13.43
CA GLU A 251 -2.57 -14.17 -13.55
C GLU A 251 -1.44 -15.12 -13.09
#